data_AF-A0A7C7EJI8-F1
#
_entry.id   AF-A0A7C7EJI8-F1
#
_cell.length_a   1.000
_cell.length_b   1.000
_cell.length_c   1.000
_cell.angle_alpha   90.00
_cell.angle_beta   90.00
_cell.angle_gamma   90.00
#
_symmetry.space_group_name_H-M   'P 1'
#
loop_
_entity.id
_entity.type
_entity.pdbx_description
1 polymer ?
#
loop_
_entity_poly.entity_id
_entity_poly.type
_entity_poly.pdbx_seq_one_letter_code
_entity_poly.pdbx_strand_id
1 'polypeptide(L)'
;MVQNKVLGDKELAWTILNTHKLSANSLNNLVLESVDPKLRQDVTQILYRTYQHQKMIWDYMSSKGFYQVEAAPPQEIAKAQQQLQQTGMQ
;
A
#
# COMPACT_ATOMS: atom_id res chain seq x y z
N MET A 1 -26.77 21.01 -20.29
CA MET A 1 -26.86 19.54 -20.16
C MET A 1 -25.74 19.09 -19.24
N VAL A 2 -26.05 18.53 -18.07
CA VAL A 2 -25.01 18.01 -17.17
C VAL A 2 -24.59 16.65 -17.71
N GLN A 3 -23.37 16.55 -18.22
CA GLN A 3 -22.83 15.30 -18.72
C GLN A 3 -22.62 14.37 -17.52
N ASN A 4 -23.41 13.30 -17.43
CA ASN A 4 -23.34 12.36 -16.32
C ASN A 4 -22.02 11.58 -16.46
N LYS A 5 -20.98 12.02 -15.74
CA LYS A 5 -19.64 11.46 -15.85
C LYS A 5 -19.62 10.13 -15.11
N VAL A 6 -19.76 9.03 -15.84
CA VAL A 6 -19.60 7.68 -15.30
C VAL A 6 -18.14 7.55 -14.83
N LEU A 7 -17.94 7.05 -13.60
CA LEU A 7 -16.60 6.75 -13.09
C LEU A 7 -15.98 5.66 -13.97
N GLY A 8 -14.79 5.93 -14.52
CA GLY A 8 -14.05 4.95 -15.29
C GLY A 8 -13.37 3.92 -14.38
N ASP A 9 -13.00 2.78 -14.97
CA ASP A 9 -12.29 1.70 -14.27
C ASP A 9 -11.02 2.19 -13.57
N LYS A 10 -10.34 3.17 -14.16
CA LYS A 10 -9.14 3.78 -13.58
C LYS A 10 -9.46 4.54 -12.30
N GLU A 11 -10.47 5.42 -12.31
CA GLU A 11 -10.89 6.17 -11.13
C GLU A 11 -11.41 5.24 -10.02
N LEU A 12 -12.17 4.20 -10.38
CA LEU A 12 -12.63 3.18 -9.43
C LEU A 12 -11.45 2.43 -8.81
N ALA A 13 -10.51 1.94 -9.62
CA ALA A 13 -9.34 1.21 -9.13
C ALA A 13 -8.49 2.07 -8.19
N TRP A 14 -8.26 3.34 -8.52
CA TRP A 14 -7.58 4.29 -7.64
C TRP A 14 -8.32 4.51 -6.32
N THR A 15 -9.64 4.66 -6.36
CA THR A 15 -10.48 4.84 -5.17
C THR A 15 -10.36 3.62 -4.25
N ILE A 16 -10.49 2.42 -4.80
CA ILE A 16 -10.42 1.18 -4.02
C ILE A 16 -8.99 0.98 -3.47
N LEU A 17 -7.95 1.23 -4.27
CA LEU A 17 -6.56 1.14 -3.84
C LEU A 17 -6.27 2.08 -2.65
N ASN A 18 -6.68 3.34 -2.77
CA ASN A 18 -6.44 4.35 -1.73
C ASN A 18 -7.26 4.05 -0.45
N THR A 19 -8.48 3.54 -0.60
CA THR A 19 -9.28 3.09 0.53
C THR A 19 -8.59 1.96 1.28
N HIS A 20 -8.03 0.97 0.58
CA HIS A 20 -7.27 -0.11 1.24
C HIS A 20 -6.01 0.39 1.94
N LYS A 21 -5.29 1.37 1.36
CA LYS A 21 -4.14 2.02 2.02
C LYS A 21 -4.56 2.73 3.31
N LEU A 22 -5.66 3.48 3.27
CA LEU A 22 -6.22 4.14 4.44
C LEU A 22 -6.63 3.13 5.52
N SER A 23 -7.38 2.08 5.14
CA SER A 23 -7.78 1.01 6.05
C SER A 23 -6.56 0.33 6.69
N ALA A 24 -5.51 0.04 5.91
CA ALA A 24 -4.30 -0.56 6.44
C ALA A 24 -3.61 0.33 7.50
N ASN A 25 -3.54 1.64 7.28
CA ASN A 25 -3.01 2.58 8.28
C ASN A 25 -3.84 2.58 9.57
N SER A 26 -5.16 2.67 9.47
CA SER A 26 -6.06 2.67 10.62
C SER A 26 -6.01 1.34 11.40
N LEU A 27 -6.00 0.21 10.69
CA LEU A 27 -5.90 -1.12 11.28
C LEU A 27 -4.54 -1.33 11.96
N ASN A 28 -3.45 -0.82 11.38
CA ASN A 28 -2.14 -0.90 12.00
C ASN A 28 -2.10 -0.13 13.33
N ASN A 29 -2.64 1.08 13.38
CA ASN A 29 -2.74 1.84 14.63
C ASN A 29 -3.59 1.09 15.66
N LEU A 30 -4.72 0.51 15.25
CA LEU A 30 -5.55 -0.31 16.14
C LEU A 30 -4.80 -1.52 16.69
N VAL A 31 -4.01 -2.24 15.88
CA VAL A 31 -3.17 -3.36 16.34
C VAL A 31 -2.16 -2.88 17.38
N LEU A 32 -1.49 -1.75 17.13
CA LEU A 32 -0.46 -1.21 18.01
C LEU A 32 -1.02 -0.77 19.36
N GLU A 33 -2.21 -0.16 19.36
CA GLU A 33 -2.86 0.40 20.56
C GLU A 33 -3.79 -0.59 21.28
N SER A 34 -4.04 -1.77 20.71
CA SER A 34 -4.87 -2.81 21.35
C SER A 34 -4.16 -3.47 22.52
N VAL A 35 -4.77 -3.34 23.71
CA VAL A 35 -4.35 -4.01 24.95
C VAL A 35 -4.95 -5.41 25.11
N ASP A 36 -6.12 -5.67 24.52
CA ASP A 36 -6.75 -6.99 24.53
C ASP A 36 -6.06 -7.92 23.51
N PRO A 37 -5.47 -9.05 23.94
CA PRO A 37 -4.71 -9.92 23.03
C PRO A 37 -5.56 -10.54 21.93
N LYS A 38 -6.83 -10.82 22.20
CA LYS A 38 -7.74 -11.45 21.24
C LYS A 38 -8.14 -10.47 20.15
N LEU A 39 -8.53 -9.25 20.53
CA LEU A 39 -8.81 -8.16 19.61
C LEU A 39 -7.57 -7.84 18.75
N ARG A 40 -6.39 -7.75 19.37
CA ARG A 40 -5.13 -7.54 18.65
C ARG A 40 -4.93 -8.62 17.59
N GLN A 41 -5.13 -9.89 17.93
CA GLN A 41 -5.00 -11.01 16.99
C GLN A 41 -6.03 -10.92 15.87
N ASP A 42 -7.31 -10.68 16.19
CA ASP A 42 -8.39 -10.59 15.20
C ASP A 42 -8.15 -9.47 14.19
N VAL A 43 -7.78 -8.28 14.67
CA VAL A 43 -7.47 -7.12 13.83
C VAL A 43 -6.22 -7.36 12.99
N THR A 44 -5.20 -8.02 13.54
CA THR A 44 -3.99 -8.42 12.79
C THR A 44 -4.36 -9.27 11.57
N GLN A 45 -5.29 -10.22 11.73
CA GLN A 45 -5.74 -11.04 10.61
C GLN A 45 -6.54 -10.25 9.56
N ILE A 46 -7.32 -9.25 9.98
CA ILE A 46 -8.00 -8.33 9.05
C ILE A 46 -6.99 -7.47 8.29
N LEU A 47 -5.95 -6.99 8.97
CA LEU A 47 -4.87 -6.21 8.37
C LEU A 47 -4.13 -7.02 7.30
N TYR A 48 -3.77 -8.28 7.58
CA TYR A 48 -3.14 -9.16 6.58
C TYR A 48 -4.01 -9.35 5.33
N ARG A 49 -5.31 -9.57 5.48
CA ARG A 49 -6.23 -9.64 4.33
C ARG A 49 -6.31 -8.32 3.57
N THR A 50 -6.27 -7.19 4.27
CA THR A 50 -6.28 -5.86 3.65
C THR A 50 -5.03 -5.64 2.81
N TYR A 51 -3.85 -6.07 3.26
CA TYR A 51 -2.63 -6.05 2.45
C TYR A 51 -2.74 -6.93 1.20
N GLN A 52 -3.28 -8.13 1.33
CA GLN A 52 -3.48 -9.05 0.20
C GLN A 52 -4.39 -8.43 -0.87
N HIS A 53 -5.55 -7.87 -0.46
CA HIS A 53 -6.46 -7.21 -1.38
C HIS A 53 -5.81 -5.98 -2.04
N GLN A 54 -5.11 -5.15 -1.25
CA GLN A 54 -4.39 -4.00 -1.78
C GLN A 54 -3.39 -4.39 -2.86
N LYS A 55 -2.64 -5.49 -2.66
CA LYS A 55 -1.68 -6.02 -3.64
C LYS A 55 -2.38 -6.49 -4.91
N MET A 56 -3.50 -7.21 -4.80
CA MET A 56 -4.29 -7.63 -5.96
C MET A 56 -4.78 -6.44 -6.80
N ILE A 57 -5.24 -5.37 -6.15
CA ILE A 57 -5.68 -4.15 -6.84
C ILE A 57 -4.49 -3.48 -7.51
N TRP A 58 -3.34 -3.40 -6.84
CA TRP A 58 -2.12 -2.87 -7.41
C TRP A 58 -1.69 -3.67 -8.65
N ASP A 59 -1.69 -5.00 -8.59
CA ASP A 59 -1.36 -5.87 -9.73
C ASP A 59 -2.31 -5.65 -10.91
N TYR A 60 -3.61 -5.57 -10.63
CA TYR A 60 -4.61 -5.22 -11.65
C TYR A 60 -4.29 -3.86 -12.29
N MET A 61 -4.06 -2.82 -11.48
CA MET A 61 -3.76 -1.49 -12.00
C MET A 61 -2.46 -1.44 -12.80
N SER A 62 -1.41 -2.14 -12.36
CA SER A 62 -0.15 -2.27 -13.08
C SER A 62 -0.36 -2.98 -14.43
N SER A 63 -1.12 -4.07 -14.46
CA SER A 63 -1.44 -4.80 -15.71
C SER A 63 -2.23 -3.98 -16.73
N LYS A 64 -3.01 -3.00 -16.26
CA LYS A 64 -3.80 -2.07 -17.08
C LYS A 64 -3.04 -0.77 -17.42
N GLY A 65 -1.83 -0.59 -16.91
CA GLY A 65 -1.06 0.66 -17.05
C GLY A 65 -1.65 1.84 -16.27
N PHE A 66 -2.54 1.59 -15.31
CA PHE A 66 -3.17 2.62 -14.47
C PHE A 66 -2.27 3.11 -13.35
N TYR A 67 -1.26 2.31 -12.99
CA TYR A 67 -0.26 2.60 -11.97
C TYR A 67 1.12 2.36 -12.56
N GLN A 68 1.90 3.42 -12.72
CA GLN A 68 3.28 3.34 -13.22
C GLN A 68 4.23 3.56 -12.03
N VAL A 69 5.19 2.67 -11.87
CA VAL A 69 6.27 2.81 -10.88
C VAL A 69 7.57 2.92 -11.65
N GLU A 70 8.29 4.01 -11.45
CA GLU A 70 9.66 4.11 -11.91
C GLU A 70 10.55 3.33 -10.95
N ALA A 71 11.17 2.26 -11.45
CA ALA A 71 12.19 1.56 -10.68
C ALA A 71 13.38 2.51 -10.45
N ALA A 72 13.92 2.53 -9.23
CA ALA A 72 15.10 3.31 -8.94
C ALA A 72 16.26 2.85 -9.86
N PRO A 73 17.03 3.78 -10.47
CA PRO A 73 18.18 3.43 -11.27
C PRO A 73 19.18 2.56 -10.47
N PRO A 74 19.82 1.55 -11.08
CA PRO A 74 20.78 0.69 -10.38
C PRO A 74 21.89 1.45 -9.63
N GLN A 75 22.30 2.61 -10.17
CA GLN A 75 23.30 3.48 -9.55
C GLN A 75 22.82 4.08 -8.23
N GLU A 76 21.56 4.53 -8.14
CA GLU A 76 20.98 5.05 -6.90
C GLU A 76 20.79 3.93 -5.86
N ILE A 77 20.47 2.72 -6.32
CA ILE A 77 20.43 1.53 -5.46
C ILE A 77 21.82 1.24 -4.86
N ALA A 78 22.86 1.22 -5.70
CA ALA A 78 24.24 0.97 -5.26
C ALA A 78 24.73 2.05 -4.28
N LYS A 79 24.40 3.32 -4.55
CA LYS A 79 24.73 4.46 -3.66
C LYS A 79 24.02 4.34 -2.30
N ALA A 80 22.73 4.01 -2.28
CA ALA A 80 21.98 3.81 -1.03
C ALA A 80 22.55 2.63 -0.21
N GLN A 81 22.94 1.53 -0.86
CA GLN A 81 23.62 0.40 -0.20
C GLN A 81 24.94 0.82 0.43
N GLN A 82 25.75 1.62 -0.27
CA GLN A 82 27.02 2.16 0.27
C GLN A 82 26.77 3.07 1.48
N GLN A 83 25.77 3.95 1.43
CA GLN A 83 25.42 4.84 2.55
C GLN A 83 24.97 4.06 3.79
N LEU A 84 24.19 2.98 3.63
CA LEU A 84 23.79 2.12 4.75
C LEU A 84 24.99 1.44 5.40
N GLN A 85 25.97 0.98 4.62
CA GLN A 85 27.22 0.41 5.14
C GLN A 85 28.06 1.44 5.89
N GLN A 86 28.08 2.69 5.42
CA GLN A 86 28.80 3.80 6.08
C GLN A 86 28.10 4.29 7.36
N THR A 87 26.76 4.20 7.41
CA THR A 87 25.95 4.64 8.56
C THR A 87 25.79 3.52 9.61
N GLY A 88 26.05 2.26 9.24
CA GLY A 88 25.91 1.07 10.09
C GLY A 88 27.13 0.67 10.94
N MET A 89 28.03 1.60 11.28
CA MET A 89 29.10 1.36 12.27
C MET A 89 29.35 2.56 13.20
N GLN A 90 28.31 2.98 13.94
CA GLN A 90 28.45 3.65 15.25
C GLN A 90 27.34 3.22 16.19
#